data_AF-A0AA41UF64-F1
#
_entry.id   AF-A0AA41UF64-F1
#
_cell.length_a   1.000
_cell.length_b   1.000
_cell.length_c   1.000
_cell.angle_alpha   90.00
_cell.angle_beta   90.00
_cell.angle_gamma   90.00
#
_symmetry.space_group_name_H-M   'P 1'
#
loop_
_entity.id
_entity.type
_entity.pdbx_description
1 polymer ?
#
loop_
_entity_poly.entity_id
_entity_poly.type
_entity_poly.pdbx_seq_one_letter_code
_entity_poly.pdbx_strand_id
1 'polypeptide(L)' 'MNVVAFIFAMAVFVFGLWLFGFAFTVTAGQLPIFFGGILCVALAVAIPVQILRD' A
#
# COMPACT_ATOMS: atom_id res chain seq x y z
N MET A 1 3.73 -17.08 -9.10
CA MET A 1 3.28 -16.23 -7.98
C MET A 1 3.40 -16.96 -6.64
N ASN A 2 4.49 -16.68 -5.90
CA ASN A 2 4.73 -17.25 -4.56
C ASN A 2 3.68 -16.72 -3.56
N VAL A 3 2.99 -17.62 -2.85
CA VAL A 3 1.97 -17.29 -1.84
C VAL A 3 2.46 -16.26 -0.82
N VAL A 4 3.74 -16.33 -0.43
CA VAL A 4 4.32 -15.39 0.52
C VAL A 4 4.30 -13.96 -0.01
N ALA A 5 4.63 -13.80 -1.29
CA ALA A 5 4.69 -12.47 -1.91
C ALA A 5 3.29 -11.92 -2.20
N PHE A 6 2.29 -12.78 -2.44
CA PHE A 6 0.88 -12.39 -2.47
C PHE A 6 0.39 -11.88 -1.10
N ILE A 7 0.71 -12.60 -0.01
CA ILE A 7 0.35 -12.18 1.35
C ILE A 7 1.00 -10.84 1.68
N PHE A 8 2.27 -10.65 1.31
CA PHE A 8 2.96 -9.38 1.50
C PHE A 8 2.30 -8.24 0.71
N ALA A 9 1.97 -8.46 -0.56
CA ALA A 9 1.24 -7.48 -1.38
C ALA A 9 -0.12 -7.11 -0.75
N MET A 10 -0.85 -8.09 -0.22
CA MET A 10 -2.11 -7.86 0.49
C MET A 10 -1.92 -7.04 1.77
N ALA A 11 -0.90 -7.32 2.57
CA ALA A 11 -0.60 -6.54 3.76
C ALA A 11 -0.28 -5.08 3.42
N VAL A 12 0.56 -4.85 2.40
CA VAL A 12 0.91 -3.50 1.93
C VAL A 12 -0.30 -2.76 1.36
N PHE A 13 -1.18 -3.46 0.63
CA PHE A 13 -2.42 -2.89 0.11
C PHE A 13 -3.36 -2.43 1.22
N VAL A 14 -3.63 -3.29 2.20
CA VAL A 14 -4.49 -2.97 3.35
C VAL A 14 -3.91 -1.83 4.17
N PHE A 15 -2.59 -1.80 4.37
CA PHE A 15 -1.90 -0.70 5.03
C PHE A 15 -2.08 0.63 4.26
N GLY A 16 -1.96 0.60 2.93
CA GLY A 16 -2.21 1.77 2.09
C GLY A 16 -3.65 2.30 2.21
N LEU A 17 -4.65 1.40 2.23
CA LEU A 17 -6.05 1.78 2.46
C LEU A 17 -6.27 2.39 3.85
N TRP A 18 -5.62 1.83 4.87
CA TRP A 18 -5.68 2.37 6.22
C TRP A 18 -5.07 3.77 6.31
N LEU A 19 -3.92 4.02 5.66
CA LEU A 19 -3.29 5.35 5.62
C LEU A 19 -4.21 6.42 5.03
N PHE A 20 -5.03 6.09 4.02
CA PHE A 20 -6.00 7.04 3.48
C PHE A 20 -7.04 7.51 4.50
N GLY A 21 -7.59 6.58 5.29
CA GLY A 21 -8.51 6.94 6.37
C GLY A 21 -7.80 7.69 7.49
N PHE A 22 -6.60 7.23 7.86
CA PHE A 22 -5.81 7.80 8.94
C PHE A 22 -5.36 9.24 8.66
N ALA A 23 -5.07 9.60 7.40
CA ALA A 23 -4.66 10.94 6.99
C ALA A 23 -5.63 12.05 7.44
N PHE A 24 -6.91 11.74 7.60
CA PHE A 24 -7.93 12.70 8.03
C PHE A 24 -8.20 12.71 9.54
N THR A 25 -7.50 11.85 10.29
CA THR A 25 -7.60 11.76 11.77
C THR A 25 -6.44 12.43 12.49
N VAL A 26 -5.34 12.73 11.79
CA VAL A 26 -4.14 13.34 12.38
C VAL A 26 -4.20 14.87 12.36
N THR A 27 -3.61 15.49 13.37
CA THR A 27 -3.56 16.96 13.54
C THR A 27 -2.54 17.65 12.63
N ALA A 28 -1.52 16.93 12.13
CA ALA A 28 -0.50 17.44 11.23
C ALA A 28 0.02 16.33 10.31
N GLY A 29 0.63 16.71 9.18
CA GLY A 29 1.24 15.74 8.24
C GLY A 29 0.24 14.97 7.38
N GLN A 30 -0.98 15.46 7.21
CA GLN A 30 -2.03 14.80 6.43
C GLN A 30 -1.61 14.53 4.98
N LEU A 31 -0.94 15.50 4.35
CA LEU A 31 -0.51 15.43 2.96
C LEU A 31 0.48 14.26 2.72
N PRO A 32 1.62 14.14 3.43
CA PRO A 32 2.53 13.02 3.23
C PRO A 32 1.92 11.67 3.62
N ILE A 33 1.01 11.61 4.61
CA ILE A 33 0.33 10.36 4.99
C ILE A 33 -0.62 9.90 3.89
N PHE A 34 -1.39 10.82 3.30
CA PHE A 34 -2.27 10.54 2.17
C PHE A 34 -1.47 10.05 0.96
N PHE A 35 -0.39 10.75 0.59
CA PHE A 35 0.49 10.32 -0.50
C PHE A 35 1.20 8.99 -0.19
N GLY A 36 1.53 8.72 1.08
CA GLY A 36 2.04 7.42 1.52
C GLY A 36 1.07 6.29 1.22
N GLY A 37 -0.23 6.51 1.45
CA GLY A 37 -1.29 5.57 1.06
C GLY A 37 -1.30 5.27 -0.45
N ILE A 38 -1.15 6.31 -1.29
CA ILE A 38 -1.06 6.17 -2.76
C ILE A 38 0.12 5.28 -3.14
N LEU A 39 1.30 5.56 -2.58
CA LEU A 39 2.52 4.79 -2.87
C LEU A 39 2.37 3.33 -2.42
N CYS A 40 1.84 3.08 -1.23
CA CYS A 40 1.60 1.72 -0.73
C CYS A 40 0.66 0.93 -1.64
N VAL A 41 -0.47 1.53 -2.06
CA VAL A 41 -1.42 0.86 -2.96
C VAL A 41 -0.81 0.62 -4.34
N ALA A 42 -0.10 1.60 -4.90
CA ALA A 42 0.56 1.45 -6.20
C ALA A 42 1.61 0.32 -6.18
N LEU A 43 2.44 0.26 -5.13
CA LEU A 43 3.44 -0.78 -4.95
C LEU A 43 2.81 -2.16 -4.74
N ALA A 44 1.71 -2.24 -3.99
CA ALA A 44 1.01 -3.51 -3.76
C ALA A 44 0.49 -4.14 -5.05
N VAL A 45 0.06 -3.32 -6.03
CA VAL A 45 -0.35 -3.79 -7.36
C VAL A 45 0.86 -4.11 -8.26
N ALA A 46 1.95 -3.36 -8.13
CA ALA A 46 3.17 -3.59 -8.91
C ALA A 46 3.87 -4.91 -8.57
N ILE A 47 3.84 -5.36 -7.31
CA ILE A 47 4.46 -6.62 -6.85
C ILE A 47 3.97 -7.84 -7.66
N PRO A 48 2.67 -8.16 -7.74
CA PRO A 48 2.19 -9.32 -8.51
C PRO A 48 2.29 -9.14 -10.03
N VAL A 49 2.17 -7.90 -10.54
CA VAL A 49 2.07 -7.65 -11.99
C VAL A 49 3.44 -7.54 -12.67
N GLN A 50 4.44 -6.97 -11.98
CA GLN A 50 5.74 -6.64 -12.58
C GLN A 50 6.90 -7.42 -11.97
N ILE A 51 6.84 -7.75 -10.67
CA ILE A 51 7.98 -8.37 -9.95
C ILE A 51 7.86 -9.90 -9.94
N LEU A 52 6.66 -10.44 -9.82
CA LEU A 52 6.40 -11.88 -9.69
C LEU A 52 5.82 -12.53 -10.95
N ARG A 53 6.11 -11.92 -12.12
CA ARG A 53 5.51 -12.31 -13.40
C ARG A 53 6.04 -13.66 -13.95
N ASP A 54 7.12 -14.15 -13.35
CA ASP A 54 7.81 -15.42 -13.65
C ASP A 54 7.81 -16.37 -12.44
#